data_AF-A0A9P4PS78-F1
#
_entry.id   AF-A0A9P4PS78-F1
#
_cell.length_a   1.000
_cell.length_b   1.000
_cell.length_c   1.000
_cell.angle_alpha   90.00
_cell.angle_beta   90.00
_cell.angle_gamma   90.00
#
_symmetry.space_group_name_H-M   'P 1'
#
loop_
_entity.id
_entity.type
_entity.pdbx_description
1 polymer ?
#
loop_
_entity_poly.entity_id
_entity_poly.type
_entity_poly.pdbx_seq_one_letter_code
_entity_poly.pdbx_strand_id
1 'polypeptide(L)'
;MSHLATSSASPCERNANRKRKDSGAAGSDHSQRRVRTKISTNGDVIRVLCPFFIKSPHEPCKAHSCRMTGFSEVAKIRDHLKDVHNLSKDILDKLNFKSGRFRSLKTLEEKWKLAFIILFPEVPKDEIPSPLRHEIQAPFGIDHNNISEKCSAAPFNNTEFITRDGGIGHDLLDVFAARIQNWVFDRLSVEAKVPIEIKLDIISDFPLALRRIIAGIADPDMPSGCKSTPDKVTSNSLQDLDLDFNLSAT
;
A
#
# COMPACT_ATOMS: atom_id res chain seq x y z
N MET A 1 -7.81 -69.94 -2.07
CA MET A 1 -8.28 -69.31 -3.33
C MET A 1 -8.91 -67.98 -2.94
N SER A 2 -8.42 -66.80 -3.25
CA SER A 2 -7.27 -66.37 -4.03
C SER A 2 -6.84 -64.98 -3.52
N HIS A 3 -5.56 -64.73 -3.70
CA HIS A 3 -4.69 -63.61 -3.39
C HIS A 3 -5.17 -62.17 -3.69
N LEU A 4 -4.69 -61.25 -2.81
CA LEU A 4 -3.96 -59.99 -3.08
C LEU A 4 -4.60 -58.89 -3.94
N ALA A 5 -4.67 -57.67 -3.37
CA ALA A 5 -4.05 -56.48 -3.97
C ALA A 5 -3.93 -55.32 -2.96
N THR A 6 -2.69 -55.07 -2.56
CA THR A 6 -2.18 -53.90 -1.83
C THR A 6 -1.64 -52.91 -2.86
N SER A 7 -1.98 -51.61 -2.79
CA SER A 7 -1.30 -50.48 -3.49
C SER A 7 -1.99 -49.17 -3.07
N SER A 8 -1.36 -48.03 -2.82
CA SER A 8 0.05 -47.63 -2.77
C SER A 8 0.05 -46.21 -2.18
N ALA A 9 0.58 -46.05 -0.97
CA ALA A 9 0.91 -44.75 -0.41
C ALA A 9 2.12 -44.18 -1.20
N SER A 10 2.06 -42.90 -1.56
CA SER A 10 3.16 -42.19 -2.22
C SER A 10 3.90 -41.32 -1.19
N PRO A 11 5.14 -41.63 -0.82
CA PRO A 11 5.96 -40.80 0.06
C PRO A 11 6.80 -39.83 -0.78
N CYS A 12 6.56 -38.52 -0.63
CA CYS A 12 7.51 -37.51 -1.08
C CYS A 12 8.66 -37.41 -0.06
N GLU A 13 9.64 -38.29 -0.22
CA GLU A 13 10.91 -38.28 0.51
C GLU A 13 11.94 -37.32 -0.11
N ARG A 14 12.67 -36.66 0.79
CA ARG A 14 14.08 -36.24 0.69
C ARG A 14 14.46 -35.21 -0.39
N ASN A 15 14.74 -33.99 0.07
CA ASN A 15 16.10 -33.47 -0.12
C ASN A 15 16.49 -32.43 0.94
N ALA A 16 17.12 -32.91 2.01
CA ALA A 16 17.91 -32.11 2.94
C ALA A 16 19.39 -32.38 2.65
N ASN A 17 20.10 -31.46 1.98
CA ASN A 17 21.53 -31.24 2.19
C ASN A 17 22.10 -30.09 1.35
N ARG A 18 22.88 -29.23 2.02
CA ARG A 18 23.88 -28.23 1.56
C ARG A 18 23.70 -27.00 2.48
N LYS A 19 24.13 -27.03 3.74
CA LYS A 19 25.51 -27.09 4.29
C LYS A 19 26.49 -26.13 3.60
N ARG A 20 26.65 -24.98 4.27
CA ARG A 20 27.83 -24.12 4.43
C ARG A 20 28.46 -23.49 3.18
N LYS A 21 28.55 -22.16 3.15
CA LYS A 21 29.85 -21.50 3.40
C LYS A 21 29.67 -20.07 3.89
N ASP A 22 30.20 -19.88 5.08
CA ASP A 22 30.46 -18.63 5.78
C ASP A 22 31.66 -17.91 5.15
N SER A 23 31.83 -16.63 5.50
CA SER A 23 32.99 -15.75 5.30
C SER A 23 33.32 -15.25 3.89
N GLY A 24 33.11 -13.95 3.69
CA GLY A 24 33.55 -13.18 2.52
C GLY A 24 33.24 -11.70 2.70
N ALA A 25 33.97 -11.05 3.60
CA ALA A 25 33.99 -9.60 3.77
C ALA A 25 34.61 -8.90 2.54
N ALA A 26 34.41 -7.58 2.49
CA ALA A 26 35.08 -6.57 1.68
C ALA A 26 34.43 -6.20 0.33
N GLY A 27 33.78 -5.04 0.36
CA GLY A 27 33.95 -4.01 -0.67
C GLY A 27 33.32 -4.29 -2.02
N SER A 28 32.08 -3.87 -2.21
CA SER A 28 31.66 -3.45 -3.54
C SER A 28 30.79 -2.22 -3.41
N ASP A 29 31.40 -1.10 -3.79
CA ASP A 29 30.82 0.19 -4.11
C ASP A 29 29.77 0.00 -5.20
N HIS A 30 28.59 -0.50 -4.81
CA HIS A 30 27.39 -0.46 -5.61
C HIS A 30 26.88 0.98 -5.57
N SER A 31 27.61 1.84 -6.29
CA SER A 31 26.99 2.90 -7.08
C SER A 31 25.89 2.22 -7.88
N GLN A 32 24.72 2.14 -7.25
CA GLN A 32 23.47 1.77 -7.89
C GLN A 32 23.26 2.86 -8.92
N ARG A 33 23.86 2.63 -10.08
CA ARG A 33 23.49 3.23 -11.34
C ARG A 33 22.02 2.91 -11.44
N ARG A 34 21.19 3.79 -10.87
CA ARG A 34 19.76 3.86 -11.12
C ARG A 34 19.71 3.91 -12.62
N VAL A 35 19.52 2.74 -13.23
CA VAL A 35 19.17 2.62 -14.63
C VAL A 35 17.91 3.46 -14.67
N ARG A 36 18.08 4.67 -15.17
CA ARG A 36 17.04 5.69 -15.25
C ARG A 36 16.06 5.07 -16.22
N THR A 37 15.11 4.30 -15.69
CA THR A 37 14.14 3.55 -16.44
C THR A 37 13.50 4.59 -17.33
N LYS A 38 13.80 4.48 -18.64
CA LYS A 38 13.42 5.45 -19.64
C LYS A 38 11.96 5.74 -19.38
N ILE A 39 11.64 6.96 -18.93
CA ILE A 39 10.27 7.38 -18.69
C ILE A 39 9.64 7.26 -20.07
N SER A 40 8.93 6.15 -20.27
CA SER A 40 8.24 5.89 -21.52
C SER A 40 7.20 6.99 -21.59
N THR A 41 7.47 8.00 -22.41
CA THR A 41 6.51 9.03 -22.77
C THR A 41 5.23 8.31 -23.16
N ASN A 42 4.12 8.71 -22.51
CA ASN A 42 2.80 8.06 -22.47
C ASN A 42 2.10 7.90 -23.83
N GLY A 43 2.78 7.38 -24.84
CA GLY A 43 2.14 6.95 -26.08
C GLY A 43 1.42 5.63 -25.85
N ASP A 44 0.09 5.67 -25.89
CA ASP A 44 -0.83 4.55 -26.13
C ASP A 44 -0.51 3.21 -25.48
N VAL A 45 -0.06 3.22 -24.21
CA VAL A 45 -0.03 1.97 -23.44
C VAL A 45 -1.47 1.63 -23.08
N ILE A 46 -2.01 0.62 -23.76
CA ILE A 46 -3.34 0.04 -23.49
C ILE A 46 -3.41 -0.32 -22.00
N ARG A 47 -4.42 0.24 -21.32
CA ARG A 47 -4.70 0.00 -19.91
C ARG A 47 -6.06 -0.64 -19.75
N VAL A 48 -6.12 -1.70 -18.97
CA VAL A 48 -7.35 -2.40 -18.63
C VAL A 48 -7.80 -2.02 -17.22
N LEU A 49 -9.11 -1.92 -16.98
CA LEU A 49 -9.65 -1.54 -15.67
C LEU A 49 -9.73 -2.72 -14.70
N CYS A 50 -10.08 -2.47 -13.43
CA CYS A 50 -10.29 -3.56 -12.47
C CYS A 50 -11.57 -4.35 -12.81
N PRO A 51 -11.54 -5.70 -12.83
CA PRO A 51 -12.74 -6.53 -13.04
C PRO A 51 -13.91 -6.21 -12.12
N PHE A 52 -13.65 -5.98 -10.82
CA PHE A 52 -14.71 -5.66 -9.85
C PHE A 52 -15.35 -4.30 -10.12
N PHE A 53 -14.55 -3.31 -10.51
CA PHE A 53 -15.08 -1.98 -10.85
C PHE A 53 -15.96 -2.03 -12.10
N ILE A 54 -15.56 -2.80 -13.11
CA ILE A 54 -16.36 -2.95 -14.32
C ILE A 54 -17.68 -3.69 -14.02
N LYS A 55 -17.64 -4.74 -13.19
CA LYS A 55 -18.84 -5.51 -12.82
C LYS A 55 -19.83 -4.66 -12.00
N SER A 56 -19.32 -3.92 -11.02
CA SER A 56 -20.14 -3.13 -10.09
C SER A 56 -19.62 -1.69 -10.00
N PRO A 57 -19.92 -0.81 -10.99
CA PRO A 57 -19.40 0.56 -11.01
C PRO A 57 -19.98 1.44 -9.90
N HIS A 58 -21.14 1.06 -9.35
CA HIS A 58 -21.81 1.78 -8.26
C HIS A 58 -21.25 1.43 -6.88
N GLU A 59 -20.51 0.34 -6.75
CA GLU A 59 -19.89 -0.02 -5.47
C GLU A 59 -18.74 0.94 -5.15
N PRO A 60 -18.60 1.38 -3.89
CA PRO A 60 -17.51 2.27 -3.50
C PRO A 60 -16.17 1.58 -3.76
N CYS A 61 -15.36 2.21 -4.62
CA CYS A 61 -14.04 1.70 -4.95
C CYS A 61 -13.13 1.73 -3.72
N LYS A 62 -12.55 0.58 -3.38
CA LYS A 62 -11.59 0.46 -2.27
C LYS A 62 -10.25 1.15 -2.56
N ALA A 63 -9.88 1.31 -3.83
CA ALA A 63 -8.64 1.97 -4.23
C ALA A 63 -8.80 2.77 -5.53
N HIS A 64 -7.98 3.81 -5.69
CA HIS A 64 -7.96 4.65 -6.90
C HIS A 64 -7.59 3.86 -8.17
N SER A 65 -6.77 2.81 -8.02
CA SER A 65 -6.40 1.90 -9.11
C SER A 65 -7.58 1.10 -9.67
N CYS A 66 -8.69 0.95 -8.93
CA CYS A 66 -9.90 0.32 -9.44
C CYS A 66 -10.55 1.13 -10.57
N ARG A 67 -10.59 2.47 -10.40
CA ARG A 67 -11.45 3.37 -11.22
C ARG A 67 -10.71 4.09 -12.34
N MET A 68 -9.52 4.62 -12.10
CA MET A 68 -8.96 5.65 -13.00
C MET A 68 -7.68 5.21 -13.72
N THR A 69 -6.71 4.68 -12.98
CA THR A 69 -5.36 4.46 -13.54
C THR A 69 -5.32 3.25 -14.48
N GLY A 70 -6.18 2.26 -14.23
CA GLY A 70 -6.12 0.96 -14.88
C GLY A 70 -4.75 0.29 -14.71
N PHE A 71 -4.55 -0.79 -15.47
CA PHE A 71 -3.37 -1.64 -15.38
C PHE A 71 -2.78 -1.81 -16.77
N SER A 72 -1.48 -1.55 -16.90
CA SER A 72 -0.72 -1.81 -18.12
C SER A 72 -0.35 -3.29 -18.28
N GLU A 73 -0.47 -4.08 -17.21
CA GLU A 73 0.01 -5.46 -17.12
C GLU A 73 -0.90 -6.28 -16.23
N VAL A 74 -1.16 -7.53 -16.63
CA VAL A 74 -1.98 -8.47 -15.84
C VAL A 74 -1.38 -8.84 -14.49
N ALA A 75 -0.06 -8.83 -14.33
CA ALA A 75 0.59 -9.11 -13.05
C ALA A 75 0.13 -8.11 -11.97
N LYS A 76 0.06 -6.82 -12.32
CA LYS A 76 -0.43 -5.76 -11.43
C LYS A 76 -1.91 -5.93 -11.08
N ILE A 77 -2.70 -6.51 -11.98
CA ILE A 77 -4.10 -6.84 -11.69
C ILE A 77 -4.17 -7.92 -10.60
N ARG A 78 -3.36 -8.99 -10.70
CA ARG A 78 -3.33 -10.04 -9.65
C ARG A 78 -2.97 -9.47 -8.28
N ASP A 79 -1.92 -8.65 -8.24
CA ASP A 79 -1.45 -8.06 -6.98
C ASP A 79 -2.52 -7.11 -6.41
N HIS A 80 -3.13 -6.29 -7.25
CA HIS A 80 -4.26 -5.45 -6.87
C HIS A 80 -5.45 -6.25 -6.33
N LEU A 81 -5.82 -7.33 -7.02
CA LEU A 81 -6.91 -8.22 -6.62
C LEU A 81 -6.63 -8.90 -5.27
N LYS A 82 -5.38 -9.24 -5.00
CA LYS A 82 -4.95 -9.75 -3.70
C LYS A 82 -5.06 -8.69 -2.61
N ASP A 83 -4.48 -7.51 -2.84
CA ASP A 83 -4.30 -6.50 -1.78
C ASP A 83 -5.54 -5.64 -1.52
N VAL A 84 -6.37 -5.40 -2.55
CA VAL A 84 -7.54 -4.52 -2.46
C VAL A 84 -8.84 -5.30 -2.31
N HIS A 85 -8.95 -6.46 -2.98
CA HIS A 85 -10.16 -7.28 -2.97
C HIS A 85 -10.07 -8.52 -2.07
N ASN A 86 -8.93 -8.74 -1.38
CA ASN A 86 -8.72 -9.83 -0.43
C ASN A 86 -9.12 -11.21 -1.00
N LEU A 87 -8.81 -11.45 -2.28
CA LEU A 87 -9.17 -12.69 -2.95
C LEU A 87 -8.47 -13.90 -2.32
N SER A 88 -9.19 -15.02 -2.26
CA SER A 88 -8.64 -16.27 -1.73
C SER A 88 -7.47 -16.77 -2.58
N LYS A 89 -6.55 -17.48 -1.93
CA LYS A 89 -5.37 -18.05 -2.58
C LYS A 89 -5.74 -18.95 -3.76
N ASP A 90 -6.80 -19.74 -3.62
CA ASP A 90 -7.26 -20.66 -4.67
C ASP A 90 -7.68 -19.92 -5.95
N ILE A 91 -8.35 -18.77 -5.82
CA ILE A 91 -8.71 -17.94 -6.97
C ILE A 91 -7.46 -17.28 -7.54
N LEU A 92 -6.55 -16.78 -6.70
CA LEU A 92 -5.28 -16.19 -7.14
C LEU A 92 -4.35 -17.18 -7.85
N ASP A 93 -4.45 -18.47 -7.53
CA ASP A 93 -3.71 -19.53 -8.20
C ASP A 93 -4.33 -19.88 -9.56
N LYS A 94 -5.66 -19.83 -9.67
CA LYS A 94 -6.36 -19.89 -10.98
C LYS A 94 -6.02 -18.69 -11.87
N LEU A 95 -5.75 -17.52 -11.29
CA LEU A 95 -5.29 -16.30 -11.96
C LEU A 95 -3.77 -16.27 -12.20
N ASN A 96 -3.10 -17.42 -12.23
CA ASN A 96 -1.67 -17.46 -12.52
C ASN A 96 -1.40 -17.10 -14.00
N PHE A 97 -1.07 -15.83 -14.25
CA PHE A 97 -0.74 -15.30 -15.58
C PHE A 97 0.51 -15.92 -16.22
N LYS A 98 1.32 -16.66 -15.46
CA LYS A 98 2.44 -17.44 -15.97
C LYS A 98 2.03 -18.85 -16.41
N SER A 99 0.80 -19.29 -16.16
CA SER A 99 0.30 -20.60 -16.58
C SER A 99 0.10 -20.66 -18.10
N GLY A 100 0.11 -21.88 -18.65
CA GLY A 100 -0.06 -22.10 -20.10
C GLY A 100 -1.33 -21.45 -20.67
N ARG A 101 -2.42 -21.43 -19.89
CA ARG A 101 -3.71 -20.84 -20.29
C ARG A 101 -3.65 -19.34 -20.58
N PHE A 102 -2.85 -18.59 -19.83
CA PHE A 102 -2.67 -17.16 -20.05
C PHE A 102 -1.52 -16.87 -21.03
N ARG A 103 -0.53 -17.77 -21.14
CA ARG A 103 0.57 -17.63 -22.10
C ARG A 103 0.10 -17.75 -23.55
N SER A 104 -0.95 -18.54 -23.81
CA SER A 104 -1.52 -18.68 -25.17
C SER A 104 -2.24 -17.42 -25.66
N LEU A 105 -2.64 -16.54 -24.74
CA LEU A 105 -3.32 -15.28 -25.06
C LEU A 105 -2.29 -14.20 -25.38
N LYS A 106 -2.44 -13.54 -26.52
CA LYS A 106 -1.43 -12.59 -27.03
C LYS A 106 -1.65 -11.21 -26.45
N THR A 107 -2.90 -10.79 -26.32
CA THR A 107 -3.24 -9.41 -25.94
C THR A 107 -3.52 -9.28 -24.45
N LEU A 108 -3.36 -8.05 -23.93
CA LEU A 108 -3.70 -7.73 -22.55
C LEU A 108 -5.20 -7.90 -22.30
N GLU A 109 -6.02 -7.50 -23.28
CA GLU A 109 -7.47 -7.61 -23.26
C GLU A 109 -7.95 -9.06 -23.16
N GLU A 110 -7.42 -9.97 -23.98
CA GLU A 110 -7.77 -11.39 -23.91
C GLU A 110 -7.48 -11.98 -22.53
N LYS A 111 -6.30 -11.67 -21.98
CA LYS A 111 -5.91 -12.13 -20.64
C LYS A 111 -6.82 -11.55 -19.57
N TRP A 112 -7.23 -10.29 -19.72
CA TRP A 112 -8.19 -9.68 -18.82
C TRP A 112 -9.55 -10.36 -18.90
N LYS A 113 -10.08 -10.62 -20.10
CA LYS A 113 -11.38 -11.30 -20.29
C LYS A 113 -11.36 -12.70 -19.67
N LEU A 114 -10.27 -13.44 -19.84
CA LEU A 114 -10.11 -14.74 -19.18
C LEU A 114 -10.09 -14.61 -17.64
N ALA A 115 -9.42 -13.60 -17.09
CA ALA A 115 -9.44 -13.32 -15.66
C ALA A 115 -10.85 -12.97 -15.16
N PHE A 116 -11.61 -12.18 -15.94
CA PHE A 116 -13.00 -11.82 -15.63
C PHE A 116 -13.89 -13.06 -15.51
N ILE A 117 -13.80 -14.01 -16.47
CA ILE A 117 -14.56 -15.27 -16.43
C ILE A 117 -14.23 -16.11 -15.19
N ILE A 118 -12.95 -16.13 -14.77
CA ILE A 118 -12.52 -16.88 -13.58
C ILE A 118 -13.09 -16.26 -12.30
N LEU A 119 -13.17 -14.92 -12.27
CA LEU A 119 -13.69 -14.17 -11.12
C LEU A 119 -15.22 -14.21 -11.02
N PHE A 120 -15.91 -14.24 -12.17
CA PHE A 120 -17.36 -14.12 -12.27
C PHE A 120 -17.93 -15.21 -13.20
N PRO A 121 -17.87 -16.49 -12.81
CA PRO A 121 -18.33 -17.60 -13.64
C PRO A 121 -19.83 -17.56 -13.96
N GLU A 122 -20.61 -16.79 -13.20
CA GLU A 122 -22.03 -16.54 -13.43
C GLU A 122 -22.32 -15.63 -14.63
N VAL A 123 -21.36 -14.83 -15.08
CA VAL A 123 -21.53 -13.92 -16.23
C VAL A 123 -21.27 -14.70 -17.52
N PRO A 124 -22.24 -14.77 -18.46
CA PRO A 124 -22.07 -15.49 -19.71
C PRO A 124 -21.04 -14.80 -20.61
N LYS A 125 -20.42 -15.56 -21.52
CA LYS A 125 -19.23 -15.11 -22.28
C LYS A 125 -19.51 -13.95 -23.24
N ASP A 126 -20.75 -13.87 -23.72
CA ASP A 126 -21.29 -12.86 -24.60
C ASP A 126 -21.61 -11.54 -23.88
N GLU A 127 -21.76 -11.56 -22.55
CA GLU A 127 -22.00 -10.37 -21.73
C GLU A 127 -20.71 -9.82 -21.08
N ILE A 128 -19.53 -10.36 -21.43
CA ILE A 128 -18.27 -9.89 -20.86
C ILE A 128 -18.01 -8.45 -21.32
N PRO A 129 -17.94 -7.48 -20.40
CA PRO A 129 -17.71 -6.09 -20.74
C PRO A 129 -16.31 -5.88 -21.30
N SER A 130 -16.16 -4.81 -22.07
CA SER A 130 -14.86 -4.39 -22.57
C SER A 130 -13.97 -3.89 -21.42
N PRO A 131 -12.69 -4.32 -21.37
CA PRO A 131 -11.79 -3.86 -20.32
C PRO A 131 -11.21 -2.47 -20.54
N LEU A 132 -11.35 -1.92 -21.75
CA LEU A 132 -10.67 -0.71 -22.15
C LEU A 132 -11.42 0.51 -21.65
N ARG A 133 -10.67 1.43 -21.05
CA ARG A 133 -11.21 2.67 -20.48
C ARG A 133 -11.86 3.58 -21.54
N HIS A 134 -11.38 3.51 -22.79
CA HIS A 134 -11.79 4.43 -23.85
C HIS A 134 -13.27 4.27 -24.25
N GLU A 135 -13.86 3.10 -24.01
CA GLU A 135 -15.28 2.86 -24.29
C GLU A 135 -16.20 3.30 -23.14
N ILE A 136 -15.66 3.55 -21.94
CA ILE A 136 -16.42 4.12 -20.81
C ILE A 136 -16.38 5.66 -20.85
N GLN A 137 -16.13 6.26 -22.01
CA GLN A 137 -16.49 7.66 -22.22
C GLN A 137 -18.00 7.76 -22.06
N ALA A 138 -18.40 8.26 -20.89
CA ALA A 138 -19.76 8.24 -20.43
C ALA A 138 -20.68 8.96 -21.43
N PRO A 139 -21.88 8.41 -21.73
CA PRO A 139 -22.98 9.19 -22.30
C PRO A 139 -23.46 10.30 -21.35
N PHE A 140 -22.95 10.33 -20.13
CA PHE A 140 -23.08 11.43 -19.18
C PHE A 140 -21.91 12.38 -19.39
N GLY A 141 -22.13 13.50 -20.09
CA GLY A 141 -21.12 14.52 -20.45
C GLY A 141 -20.46 15.22 -19.25
N ILE A 142 -19.78 14.44 -18.41
CA ILE A 142 -18.98 14.93 -17.30
C ILE A 142 -17.54 14.97 -17.80
N ASP A 143 -17.10 16.17 -18.15
CA ASP A 143 -15.73 16.44 -18.59
C ASP A 143 -14.72 15.89 -17.56
N HIS A 144 -14.04 14.82 -17.94
CA HIS A 144 -13.05 14.14 -17.09
C HIS A 144 -11.84 15.02 -16.75
N ASN A 145 -11.68 16.18 -17.40
CA ASN A 145 -10.68 17.18 -17.04
C ASN A 145 -11.01 17.93 -15.74
N ASN A 146 -12.23 17.80 -15.20
CA ASN A 146 -12.67 18.48 -13.97
C ASN A 146 -12.86 17.52 -12.76
N ILE A 147 -12.60 16.22 -12.93
CA ILE A 147 -12.82 15.20 -11.88
C ILE A 147 -11.56 14.97 -11.01
N SER A 148 -10.39 15.47 -11.41
CA SER A 148 -9.18 15.37 -10.58
C SER A 148 -9.28 16.13 -9.25
N GLU A 149 -10.23 17.08 -9.11
CA GLU A 149 -10.51 17.77 -7.85
C GLU A 149 -11.74 17.25 -7.09
N LYS A 150 -12.58 16.39 -7.68
CA LYS A 150 -13.91 16.06 -7.12
C LYS A 150 -14.12 14.63 -6.63
N CYS A 151 -13.13 13.73 -6.74
CA CYS A 151 -13.19 12.41 -6.09
C CYS A 151 -12.85 12.43 -4.57
N SER A 152 -12.76 13.60 -3.94
CA SER A 152 -12.77 13.74 -2.48
C SER A 152 -14.17 13.94 -1.88
N ALA A 153 -15.22 14.09 -2.70
CA ALA A 153 -16.58 14.35 -2.23
C ALA A 153 -17.57 13.33 -2.81
N ALA A 154 -17.95 12.35 -1.99
CA ALA A 154 -19.26 11.72 -2.10
C ALA A 154 -20.32 12.68 -1.52
N PRO A 155 -21.59 12.62 -1.97
CA PRO A 155 -22.59 13.63 -1.67
C PRO A 155 -23.18 13.40 -0.28
N PHE A 156 -22.96 14.35 0.63
CA PHE A 156 -23.89 14.60 1.72
C PHE A 156 -24.87 15.66 1.24
N ASN A 157 -26.13 15.26 1.10
CA ASN A 157 -27.21 16.21 0.93
C ASN A 157 -27.50 16.87 2.29
N ASN A 158 -27.69 18.18 2.24
CA ASN A 158 -28.22 19.09 3.27
C ASN A 158 -27.18 19.45 4.35
N THR A 159 -26.86 20.73 4.59
CA THR A 159 -27.77 21.87 4.73
C THR A 159 -26.97 23.16 4.49
N GLU A 160 -27.58 24.16 3.86
CA GLU A 160 -27.09 25.53 3.88
C GLU A 160 -26.84 25.97 5.33
N PHE A 161 -25.57 26.07 5.73
CA PHE A 161 -25.18 26.82 6.92
C PHE A 161 -24.13 27.84 6.49
N ILE A 162 -24.63 28.92 5.87
CA ILE A 162 -23.90 30.18 5.81
C ILE A 162 -23.99 30.78 7.21
N THR A 163 -23.06 30.44 8.08
CA THR A 163 -22.74 31.29 9.22
C THR A 163 -21.61 32.22 8.81
N ARG A 164 -21.99 33.47 8.51
CA ARG A 164 -21.21 34.65 8.93
C ARG A 164 -20.79 34.38 10.38
N ASP A 165 -19.51 34.16 10.62
CA ASP A 165 -18.78 34.36 11.89
C ASP A 165 -17.63 33.33 12.03
N GLY A 166 -16.57 33.54 11.25
CA GLY A 166 -15.17 33.47 11.74
C GLY A 166 -14.57 32.17 12.31
N GLY A 167 -15.20 30.99 12.21
CA GLY A 167 -14.65 29.75 12.81
C GLY A 167 -14.48 28.59 11.84
N ILE A 168 -13.49 28.61 10.93
CA ILE A 168 -13.29 27.57 9.90
C ILE A 168 -12.22 26.52 10.28
N GLY A 169 -11.50 26.69 11.39
CA GLY A 169 -10.34 25.85 11.69
C GLY A 169 -10.62 24.44 12.22
N HIS A 170 -11.71 24.22 12.96
CA HIS A 170 -11.83 23.01 13.78
C HIS A 170 -12.41 21.78 13.04
N ASP A 171 -13.41 21.97 12.17
CA ASP A 171 -14.10 20.83 11.53
C ASP A 171 -13.22 20.08 10.51
N LEU A 172 -12.40 20.79 9.74
CA LEU A 172 -11.48 20.17 8.79
C LEU A 172 -10.41 19.33 9.50
N LEU A 173 -9.99 19.78 10.68
CA LEU A 173 -9.02 19.09 11.52
C LEU A 173 -9.58 17.80 12.09
N ASP A 174 -10.85 17.80 12.54
CA ASP A 174 -11.48 16.60 13.09
C ASP A 174 -11.75 15.55 12.00
N VAL A 175 -12.11 15.97 10.78
CA VAL A 175 -12.24 15.08 9.61
C VAL A 175 -10.89 14.47 9.20
N PHE A 176 -9.83 15.27 9.22
CA PHE A 176 -8.48 14.79 8.90
C PHE A 176 -7.93 13.85 9.98
N ALA A 177 -8.16 14.17 11.26
CA ALA A 177 -7.77 13.34 12.39
C ALA A 177 -8.44 11.97 12.34
N ALA A 178 -9.75 11.90 12.07
CA ALA A 178 -10.47 10.64 11.92
C ALA A 178 -9.90 9.78 10.77
N ARG A 179 -9.46 10.41 9.68
CA ARG A 179 -8.88 9.70 8.53
C ARG A 179 -7.49 9.14 8.83
N ILE A 180 -6.65 9.88 9.53
CA ILE A 180 -5.35 9.36 9.98
C ILE A 180 -5.56 8.25 11.01
N GLN A 181 -6.51 8.42 11.94
CA GLN A 181 -6.80 7.42 12.95
C GLN A 181 -7.22 6.09 12.33
N ASN A 182 -8.10 6.11 11.33
CA ASN A 182 -8.49 4.90 10.60
C ASN A 182 -7.32 4.26 9.83
N TRP A 183 -6.46 5.08 9.22
CA TRP A 183 -5.27 4.60 8.53
C TRP A 183 -4.27 3.95 9.50
N VAL A 184 -4.04 4.55 10.67
CA VAL A 184 -3.19 4.01 11.74
C VAL A 184 -3.81 2.71 12.29
N PHE A 185 -5.12 2.68 12.50
CA PHE A 185 -5.83 1.49 12.97
C PHE A 185 -5.68 0.32 12.00
N ASP A 186 -5.92 0.54 10.70
CA ASP A 186 -5.74 -0.48 9.67
C ASP A 186 -4.31 -1.00 9.62
N ARG A 187 -3.32 -0.11 9.77
CA ARG A 187 -1.90 -0.47 9.76
C ARG A 187 -1.51 -1.29 10.99
N LEU A 188 -1.96 -0.88 12.17
CA LEU A 188 -1.65 -1.56 13.44
C LEU A 188 -2.43 -2.87 13.59
N SER A 189 -3.62 -3.01 12.99
CA SER A 189 -4.43 -4.23 13.05
C SER A 189 -3.76 -5.41 12.32
N VAL A 190 -2.96 -5.12 11.29
CA VAL A 190 -2.22 -6.14 10.52
C VAL A 190 -0.97 -6.65 11.25
N GLU A 191 -0.41 -5.88 12.19
CA GLU A 191 0.76 -6.28 12.97
C GLU A 191 0.38 -7.03 14.25
N ALA A 192 0.53 -8.37 14.21
CA ALA A 192 0.19 -9.28 15.30
C ALA A 192 1.10 -9.17 16.55
N LYS A 193 2.19 -8.38 16.49
CA LYS A 193 3.21 -8.29 17.54
C LYS A 193 3.11 -7.08 18.46
N VAL A 194 2.23 -6.12 18.16
CA VAL A 194 2.07 -4.95 19.02
C VAL A 194 1.01 -5.25 20.09
N PRO A 195 1.34 -5.18 21.40
CA PRO A 195 0.38 -5.35 22.49
C PRO A 195 -0.84 -4.43 22.32
N ILE A 196 -2.03 -4.94 22.66
CA ILE A 196 -3.31 -4.22 22.49
C ILE A 196 -3.33 -2.92 23.31
N GLU A 197 -2.70 -2.93 24.48
CA GLU A 197 -2.58 -1.77 25.38
C GLU A 197 -1.85 -0.60 24.69
N ILE A 198 -0.74 -0.88 23.99
CA ILE A 198 0.03 0.14 23.26
C ILE A 198 -0.77 0.69 22.06
N LYS A 199 -1.59 -0.15 21.40
CA LYS A 199 -2.45 0.31 20.31
C LYS A 199 -3.50 1.28 20.82
N LEU A 200 -4.12 0.99 21.97
CA LEU A 200 -5.17 1.82 22.55
C LEU A 200 -4.63 3.18 23.01
N ASP A 201 -3.47 3.23 23.66
CA ASP A 201 -2.84 4.48 24.11
C ASP A 201 -2.46 5.38 22.93
N ILE A 202 -1.91 4.81 21.85
CA ILE A 202 -1.61 5.57 20.63
C ILE A 202 -2.89 6.13 20.02
N ILE A 203 -3.98 5.35 19.98
CA ILE A 203 -5.24 5.79 19.37
C ILE A 203 -5.93 6.87 20.21
N SER A 204 -5.91 6.76 21.54
CA SER A 204 -6.55 7.74 22.43
C SER A 204 -5.79 9.07 22.48
N ASP A 205 -4.46 9.03 22.44
CA ASP A 205 -3.63 10.23 22.61
C ASP A 205 -3.32 10.93 21.29
N PHE A 206 -3.49 10.25 20.15
CA PHE A 206 -3.17 10.79 18.84
C PHE A 206 -3.88 12.12 18.53
N PRO A 207 -5.19 12.31 18.80
CA PRO A 207 -5.85 13.60 18.56
C PRO A 207 -5.24 14.75 19.36
N LEU A 208 -4.86 14.50 20.63
CA LEU A 208 -4.22 15.49 21.49
C LEU A 208 -2.78 15.80 21.05
N ALA A 209 -2.02 14.77 20.68
CA ALA A 209 -0.66 14.93 20.16
C ALA A 209 -0.65 15.71 18.84
N LEU A 210 -1.57 15.40 17.93
CA LEU A 210 -1.71 16.10 16.65
C LEU A 210 -2.08 17.58 16.85
N ARG A 211 -3.00 17.88 17.77
CA ARG A 211 -3.35 19.26 18.15
C ARG A 211 -2.16 20.05 18.69
N ARG A 212 -1.31 19.43 19.51
CA ARG A 212 -0.08 20.07 20.04
C ARG A 212 0.93 20.37 18.95
N ILE A 213 1.15 19.44 18.01
CA ILE A 213 2.07 19.64 16.88
C ILE A 213 1.59 20.80 16.00
N ILE A 214 0.29 20.84 15.69
CA ILE A 214 -0.28 21.88 14.83
C ILE A 214 -0.28 23.24 15.52
N ALA A 215 -0.63 23.30 16.81
CA ALA A 215 -0.53 24.53 17.59
C ALA A 215 0.90 25.08 17.66
N GLY A 216 1.90 24.21 17.76
CA GLY A 216 3.31 24.60 17.72
C GLY A 216 3.81 25.07 16.35
N ILE A 217 3.13 24.74 15.26
CA ILE A 217 3.46 25.21 13.89
C ILE A 217 2.79 26.56 13.60
N ALA A 218 1.63 26.83 14.22
CA ALA A 218 0.82 28.02 13.96
C ALA A 218 1.31 29.28 14.71
N ASP A 219 2.31 29.17 15.58
CA ASP A 219 2.85 30.28 16.37
C ASP A 219 4.30 30.61 15.92
N PRO A 220 4.49 31.38 14.84
CA PRO A 220 5.82 31.76 14.36
C PRO A 220 6.53 32.81 15.24
N ASP A 221 5.83 33.40 16.22
CA ASP A 221 6.35 34.43 17.13
C ASP A 221 6.72 33.85 18.50
N MET A 222 7.27 32.63 18.54
CA MET A 222 8.05 32.20 19.70
C MET A 222 9.33 33.05 19.75
N PRO A 223 9.49 33.98 20.72
CA PRO A 223 10.73 34.72 20.84
C PRO A 223 11.86 33.71 21.06
N SER A 224 12.89 33.81 20.22
CA SER A 224 14.17 33.09 20.31
C SER A 224 15.01 33.53 21.52
N GLY A 225 14.34 33.79 22.64
CA GLY A 225 14.85 34.45 23.83
C GLY A 225 14.85 33.55 25.05
N CYS A 226 15.68 32.50 25.02
CA CYS A 226 16.26 31.92 26.23
C CYS A 226 17.67 31.44 25.91
N LYS A 227 18.59 32.40 25.74
CA LYS A 227 20.00 32.17 26.06
C LYS A 227 20.09 32.04 27.58
N SER A 228 19.83 30.86 28.11
CA SER A 228 20.29 30.50 29.44
C SER A 228 21.81 30.44 29.38
N THR A 229 22.46 31.52 29.79
CA THR A 229 23.86 31.50 30.19
C THR A 229 24.01 30.44 31.29
N PRO A 230 24.92 29.47 31.17
CA PRO A 230 25.21 28.59 32.28
C PRO A 230 25.88 29.40 33.38
N ASP A 231 25.20 29.46 34.53
CA ASP A 231 25.78 29.96 35.76
C ASP A 231 27.08 29.22 36.06
N LYS A 232 28.07 30.05 36.34
CA LYS A 232 29.41 29.73 36.75
C LYS A 232 29.35 29.02 38.10
N VAL A 233 29.29 27.69 38.10
CA VAL A 233 29.47 26.86 39.30
C VAL A 233 30.79 26.10 39.17
N THR A 234 31.77 26.66 39.88
CA THR A 234 32.74 25.98 40.73
C THR A 234 33.33 24.65 40.23
N SER A 235 34.55 24.79 39.72
CA SER A 235 35.64 23.81 39.84
C SER A 235 35.55 22.92 41.08
N ASN A 236 35.60 21.60 40.89
CA ASN A 236 36.56 20.72 41.58
C ASN A 236 36.55 19.30 41.01
N SER A 237 37.75 18.87 40.61
CA SER A 237 38.30 17.52 40.79
C SER A 237 37.57 16.34 40.14
N LEU A 238 38.01 15.97 38.94
CA LEU A 238 37.94 14.58 38.48
C LEU A 238 39.37 14.13 38.20
N GLN A 239 39.85 13.23 39.05
CA GLN A 239 41.17 12.62 38.94
C GLN A 239 41.22 11.66 37.75
N ASP A 240 42.37 11.71 37.09
CA ASP A 240 43.06 10.68 36.32
C ASP A 240 42.42 9.28 36.32
N LEU A 241 42.10 8.81 35.11
CA LEU A 241 42.23 7.40 34.77
C LEU A 241 42.91 7.31 33.40
N ASP A 242 44.24 7.20 33.45
CA ASP A 242 45.06 6.59 32.42
C ASP A 242 44.59 5.15 32.18
N LEU A 243 44.26 4.83 30.93
CA LEU A 243 44.12 3.46 30.46
C LEU A 243 45.01 3.27 29.25
N ASP A 244 46.21 2.74 29.54
CA ASP A 244 47.21 2.27 28.59
C ASP A 244 46.64 1.19 27.67
N PHE A 245 46.58 1.48 26.37
CA PHE A 245 46.33 0.49 25.33
C PHE A 245 47.68 -0.12 24.90
N ASN A 246 48.08 -1.21 25.55
CA ASN A 246 49.20 -2.03 25.11
C ASN A 246 48.84 -2.81 23.84
N LEU A 247 49.48 -2.46 22.72
CA LEU A 247 49.67 -3.36 21.58
C LEU A 247 50.67 -4.45 21.97
N SER A 248 50.28 -5.71 21.85
CA SER A 248 51.23 -6.79 21.60
C SER A 248 50.72 -7.72 20.52
N ALA A 249 51.62 -7.90 19.55
CA ALA A 249 51.54 -8.80 18.43
C ALA A 249 51.76 -10.25 18.89
N THR A 250 51.05 -11.18 18.24
CA THR A 250 51.58 -12.47 17.75
C THR A 250 50.59 -13.06 16.75
#